data_AF-A0A067U065-F1
#
_entry.id   AF-A0A067U065-F1
#
_cell.length_a   1.000
_cell.length_b   1.000
_cell.length_c   1.000
_cell.angle_alpha   90.00
_cell.angle_beta   90.00
_cell.angle_gamma   90.00
#
_symmetry.space_group_name_H-M   'P 1'
#
loop_
_entity.id
_entity.type
_entity.pdbx_description
1 polymer ?
#
loop_
_entity_poly.entity_id
_entity_poly.type
_entity_poly.pdbx_seq_one_letter_code
_entity_poly.pdbx_strand_id
1 'polypeptide(L)'
;MFFLVTESFINSNNTAIKPTDSSNRSTSPRRSVSPVRRDAPNKKKPKQKAGLVDDTGRLDDKLEKPVDLKSLMHYDKNSTSLLGDIRLFETLDAFFELVALHDRPRFPESAFLLATRRAVDALSVSLDFTVKKEMNLDRLGTFDILLRLIIEKALPVVALFPSNFFDDSGAGPFDALLNQLQTAILIPIIRAFLLISTKYLERSLGLANGNRGGAAEYPDGRPALLALFQSIIEASCATISSCSKSRLGKELNTARIQDENFSVELSIMVHSLILEATCHLDQILADRAAQIVDYTSERDHHRRVLRIAVKDTLWYLCSGLHILIAAQAKCDLLPDIDSSAACFGASNSKSTRLHLLKKTVLSYFVDVLSRQDRKRRMERDGSALTSYLQLDAPVSARPQIEQDTVWPFTPRTHVLLDGMEHRMLLRVVESYFNTQ
;
A
#
# COMPACT_ATOMS: atom_id res chain seq x y z
N MET A 1 30.98 3.73 10.57
CA MET A 1 30.67 4.60 11.73
C MET A 1 30.19 5.95 11.20
N PHE A 2 28.90 6.07 10.88
CA PHE A 2 28.18 7.34 10.69
C PHE A 2 26.71 7.06 10.97
N PHE A 3 26.27 7.49 12.15
CA PHE A 3 24.86 7.58 12.57
C PHE A 3 24.50 9.06 12.64
N LEU A 4 23.20 9.34 12.56
CA LEU A 4 22.51 10.63 12.71
C LEU A 4 22.34 11.45 11.42
N VAL A 5 21.21 11.22 10.73
CA VAL A 5 20.18 12.25 10.48
C VAL A 5 18.88 11.49 10.18
N THR A 6 17.89 11.53 11.09
CA THR A 6 16.43 11.60 10.82
C THR A 6 15.64 11.34 12.11
N GLU A 7 15.64 12.32 13.02
CA GLU A 7 14.53 12.52 13.96
C GLU A 7 14.31 14.02 14.09
N SER A 8 13.19 14.53 13.56
CA SER A 8 12.48 15.74 14.03
C SER A 8 11.49 16.21 12.96
N PHE A 9 10.31 15.60 12.91
CA PHE A 9 9.09 16.30 12.49
C PHE A 9 7.91 15.59 13.15
N ILE A 10 7.52 16.08 14.32
CA ILE A 10 6.16 16.16 14.90
C ILE A 10 6.35 16.78 16.29
N ASN A 11 6.27 18.11 16.35
CA ASN A 11 5.68 18.85 17.47
C ASN A 11 5.82 20.35 17.22
N SER A 12 4.71 21.00 16.91
CA SER A 12 4.58 22.46 17.04
C SER A 12 3.15 22.75 17.45
N ASN A 13 2.93 22.70 18.76
CA ASN A 13 1.74 23.21 19.40
C ASN A 13 1.73 24.74 19.39
N ASN A 14 0.54 25.28 19.14
CA ASN A 14 0.11 26.66 19.25
C ASN A 14 0.75 27.44 20.41
N THR A 15 1.35 28.59 20.10
CA THR A 15 1.33 29.75 21.01
C THR A 15 1.11 31.03 20.21
N ALA A 16 0.09 31.77 20.64
CA ALA A 16 -0.37 33.01 20.05
C ALA A 16 0.60 34.16 20.37
N ILE A 17 0.92 34.97 19.36
CA ILE A 17 1.52 36.29 19.54
C ILE A 17 0.73 37.30 18.71
N LYS A 18 0.17 38.31 19.40
CA LYS A 18 -0.53 39.48 18.85
C LYS A 18 0.40 40.29 17.94
N PRO A 19 -0.10 40.87 16.83
CA PRO A 19 0.58 41.98 16.18
C PRO A 19 0.06 43.32 16.73
N THR A 20 0.99 44.14 17.20
CA THR A 20 0.82 45.56 17.52
C THR A 20 0.86 46.44 16.27
N ASP A 21 0.10 47.51 16.34
CA ASP A 21 -0.09 48.58 15.37
C ASP A 21 1.21 49.23 14.85
N SER A 22 1.21 49.59 13.56
CA SER A 22 1.75 50.89 13.13
C SER A 22 1.13 51.37 11.81
N SER A 23 0.33 52.44 11.97
CA SER A 23 0.10 53.57 11.08
C SER A 23 0.87 53.62 9.75
N ASN A 24 0.16 53.76 8.62
CA ASN A 24 0.32 54.96 7.79
C ASN A 24 -0.86 55.24 6.83
N ARG A 25 -1.28 56.50 6.90
CA ARG A 25 -2.13 57.33 6.04
C ARG A 25 -2.33 56.89 4.58
N SER A 26 -3.59 56.85 4.15
CA SER A 26 -4.05 57.54 2.94
C SER A 26 -5.55 57.80 3.04
N THR A 27 -5.91 59.08 3.07
CA THR A 27 -7.28 59.59 3.11
C THR A 27 -7.69 60.09 1.74
N SER A 28 -8.81 59.61 1.20
CA SER A 28 -9.82 60.45 0.53
C SER A 28 -11.16 59.74 0.38
N PRO A 29 -12.29 60.48 0.35
CA PRO A 29 -13.58 59.98 0.82
C PRO A 29 -14.64 59.88 -0.30
N ARG A 30 -15.60 58.96 -0.18
CA ARG A 30 -16.93 59.20 -0.74
C ARG A 30 -18.05 58.48 0.02
N ARG A 31 -19.05 59.30 0.35
CA ARG A 31 -20.31 59.07 1.08
C ARG A 31 -21.27 58.10 0.37
N SER A 32 -22.05 57.35 1.15
CA SER A 32 -23.54 57.39 1.26
C SER A 32 -24.05 56.08 1.93
N VAL A 33 -24.50 56.07 3.19
CA VAL A 33 -25.90 56.20 3.71
C VAL A 33 -26.90 55.42 2.81
N SER A 34 -27.61 54.36 3.22
CA SER A 34 -28.55 54.24 4.35
C SER A 34 -29.02 52.77 4.54
N PRO A 35 -29.73 52.45 5.65
CA PRO A 35 -29.98 51.09 6.15
C PRO A 35 -31.43 50.60 5.91
N VAL A 36 -31.66 49.29 5.95
CA VAL A 36 -33.00 48.74 6.31
C VAL A 36 -32.85 47.53 7.23
N ARG A 37 -33.35 47.77 8.44
CA ARG A 37 -33.66 46.88 9.55
C ARG A 37 -34.97 46.14 9.24
N ARG A 38 -35.10 44.86 9.61
CA ARG A 38 -36.36 44.31 10.15
C ARG A 38 -36.15 43.01 10.90
N ASP A 39 -36.59 43.07 12.14
CA ASP A 39 -36.77 42.01 13.12
C ASP A 39 -37.81 40.97 12.66
N ALA A 40 -37.67 39.72 13.08
CA ALA A 40 -38.58 39.10 14.06
C ALA A 40 -38.35 37.57 14.20
N PRO A 41 -38.54 37.01 15.42
CA PRO A 41 -38.27 35.61 15.76
C PRO A 41 -39.55 34.75 15.71
N ASN A 42 -39.42 33.42 15.64
CA ASN A 42 -40.49 32.58 16.17
C ASN A 42 -40.02 31.27 16.82
N LYS A 43 -40.39 31.17 18.09
CA LYS A 43 -40.26 30.03 19.01
C LYS A 43 -41.28 28.96 18.63
N LYS A 44 -40.93 27.68 18.77
CA LYS A 44 -41.88 26.62 19.20
C LYS A 44 -41.14 25.42 19.80
N LYS A 45 -41.24 25.33 21.14
CA LYS A 45 -41.00 24.12 21.94
C LYS A 45 -42.11 23.09 21.67
N PRO A 46 -41.84 21.79 21.87
CA PRO A 46 -42.83 20.92 22.50
C PRO A 46 -42.32 20.31 23.83
N LYS A 47 -43.32 20.08 24.67
CA LYS A 47 -43.30 19.72 26.09
C LYS A 47 -42.63 18.38 26.38
N GLN A 48 -41.81 18.38 27.43
CA GLN A 48 -41.50 17.22 28.26
C GLN A 48 -42.79 16.73 28.94
N LYS A 49 -43.03 15.42 28.92
CA LYS A 49 -44.01 14.73 29.76
C LYS A 49 -43.22 13.80 30.68
N ALA A 50 -43.18 14.15 31.95
CA ALA A 50 -42.64 13.31 33.01
C ALA A 50 -43.61 12.15 33.26
N GLY A 51 -43.09 10.92 33.16
CA GLY A 51 -43.72 9.70 33.63
C GLY A 51 -42.82 9.10 34.69
N LEU A 52 -43.25 9.23 35.94
CA LEU A 52 -42.68 8.61 37.13
C LEU A 52 -43.18 7.15 37.15
N VAL A 53 -42.29 6.18 36.99
CA VAL A 53 -42.56 4.77 37.29
C VAL A 53 -41.36 4.25 38.07
N ASP A 54 -41.61 4.04 39.37
CA ASP A 54 -40.85 3.13 40.22
C ASP A 54 -41.06 1.72 39.67
N ASP A 55 -39.98 1.03 39.32
CA ASP A 55 -40.00 -0.43 39.29
C ASP A 55 -38.65 -0.98 39.73
N THR A 56 -38.63 -1.40 40.99
CA THR A 56 -37.56 -2.16 41.63
C THR A 56 -37.82 -3.63 41.31
N GLY A 57 -37.08 -4.21 40.37
CA GLY A 57 -37.26 -5.62 40.07
C GLY A 57 -36.31 -6.20 39.04
N ARG A 58 -35.46 -7.12 39.51
CA ARG A 58 -34.80 -8.19 38.76
C ARG A 58 -33.80 -7.79 37.66
N LEU A 59 -32.52 -7.86 38.05
CA LEU A 59 -31.43 -8.28 37.18
C LEU A 59 -31.61 -9.77 36.83
N ASP A 60 -32.62 -10.08 36.01
CA ASP A 60 -32.64 -11.36 35.30
C ASP A 60 -31.77 -11.20 34.05
N ASP A 61 -30.81 -12.11 33.90
CA ASP A 61 -29.97 -12.34 32.73
C ASP A 61 -30.75 -12.08 31.44
N LYS A 62 -30.58 -10.88 30.85
CA LYS A 62 -30.84 -10.68 29.44
C LYS A 62 -29.75 -11.42 28.69
N LEU A 63 -29.99 -12.72 28.56
CA LEU A 63 -29.28 -13.62 27.66
C LEU A 63 -29.12 -12.87 26.33
N GLU A 64 -27.85 -12.56 26.02
CA GLU A 64 -27.40 -12.15 24.70
C GLU A 64 -28.13 -13.01 23.68
N LYS A 65 -28.93 -12.41 22.79
CA LYS A 65 -29.53 -13.17 21.69
C LYS A 65 -28.37 -13.88 20.99
N PRO A 66 -28.34 -15.21 20.92
CA PRO A 66 -27.25 -15.91 20.27
C PRO A 66 -27.20 -15.40 18.83
N VAL A 67 -26.06 -14.84 18.45
CA VAL A 67 -25.75 -14.50 17.06
C VAL A 67 -26.15 -15.69 16.22
N ASP A 68 -26.98 -15.48 15.19
CA ASP A 68 -27.44 -16.56 14.32
C ASP A 68 -26.28 -17.00 13.41
N LEU A 69 -25.35 -17.75 14.01
CA LEU A 69 -24.18 -18.35 13.38
C LEU A 69 -24.57 -19.20 12.17
N LYS A 70 -25.81 -19.72 12.13
CA LYS A 70 -26.31 -20.47 10.98
C LYS A 70 -26.51 -19.57 9.76
N SER A 71 -26.96 -18.33 9.95
CA SER A 71 -27.04 -17.34 8.86
C SER A 71 -25.66 -16.98 8.32
N LEU A 72 -24.62 -16.98 9.17
CA LEU A 72 -23.24 -16.71 8.74
C LEU A 72 -22.64 -17.89 7.96
N MET A 73 -22.99 -19.13 8.35
CA MET A 73 -22.48 -20.37 7.77
C MET A 73 -23.21 -20.83 6.49
N HIS A 74 -24.48 -20.46 6.29
CA HIS A 74 -25.27 -20.85 5.10
C HIS A 74 -25.02 -20.02 3.83
N TYR A 75 -23.94 -19.23 3.80
CA TYR A 75 -23.55 -18.52 2.58
C TYR A 75 -22.93 -19.51 1.57
N ASP A 76 -23.66 -19.76 0.49
CA ASP A 76 -23.33 -20.72 -0.55
C ASP A 76 -22.03 -20.35 -1.29
N LYS A 77 -21.12 -21.32 -1.45
CA LYS A 77 -19.82 -21.13 -2.15
C LYS A 77 -20.00 -20.78 -3.64
N ASN A 78 -21.20 -20.98 -4.20
CA ASN A 78 -21.47 -20.78 -5.62
C ASN A 78 -22.00 -19.39 -6.00
N SER A 79 -22.22 -18.47 -5.05
CA SER A 79 -22.72 -17.12 -5.35
C SER A 79 -21.59 -16.12 -5.68
N THR A 80 -20.87 -16.33 -6.77
CA THR A 80 -19.81 -15.41 -7.24
C THR A 80 -20.36 -14.10 -7.84
N SER A 81 -21.67 -14.00 -8.08
CA SER A 81 -22.35 -12.79 -8.59
C SER A 81 -22.72 -11.75 -7.52
N LEU A 82 -22.46 -12.03 -6.23
CA LEU A 82 -22.88 -11.21 -5.08
C LEU A 82 -21.74 -10.44 -4.40
N LEU A 83 -20.59 -10.27 -5.06
CA LEU A 83 -19.54 -9.35 -4.59
C LEU A 83 -19.99 -7.88 -4.57
N GLY A 84 -21.14 -7.57 -5.20
CA GLY A 84 -21.69 -6.22 -5.28
C GLY A 84 -22.27 -5.66 -3.98
N ASP A 85 -22.63 -6.52 -3.01
CA ASP A 85 -23.31 -6.12 -1.77
C ASP A 85 -22.61 -6.69 -0.52
N ILE A 86 -21.27 -6.80 -0.54
CA ILE A 86 -20.54 -7.10 0.69
C ILE A 86 -20.70 -5.90 1.64
N ARG A 87 -21.56 -6.05 2.64
CA ARG A 87 -21.73 -5.07 3.71
C ARG A 87 -20.50 -5.13 4.60
N LEU A 88 -19.53 -4.27 4.30
CA LEU A 88 -18.25 -4.15 5.01
C LEU A 88 -18.46 -4.15 6.53
N PHE A 89 -19.37 -3.30 7.02
CA PHE A 89 -19.60 -3.15 8.45
C PHE A 89 -20.20 -4.40 9.09
N GLU A 90 -21.18 -5.06 8.46
CA GLU A 90 -21.76 -6.30 9.02
C GLU A 90 -20.71 -7.42 9.11
N THR A 91 -19.81 -7.47 8.14
CA THR A 91 -18.72 -8.46 8.12
C THR A 91 -17.69 -8.17 9.21
N LEU A 92 -17.38 -6.89 9.44
CA LEU A 92 -16.50 -6.46 10.53
C LEU A 92 -17.15 -6.68 11.90
N ASP A 93 -18.43 -6.39 12.04
CA ASP A 93 -19.18 -6.62 13.28
C ASP A 93 -19.15 -8.10 13.65
N ALA A 94 -19.45 -9.00 12.69
CA ALA A 94 -19.34 -10.44 12.91
C ALA A 94 -17.92 -10.89 13.29
N PHE A 95 -16.89 -10.30 12.67
CA PHE A 95 -15.50 -10.56 13.05
C PHE A 95 -15.22 -10.12 14.49
N PHE A 96 -15.56 -8.87 14.87
CA PHE A 96 -15.28 -8.34 16.21
C PHE A 96 -16.10 -9.03 17.30
N GLU A 97 -17.34 -9.42 17.01
CA GLU A 97 -18.15 -10.26 17.89
C GLU A 97 -17.45 -11.58 18.16
N LEU A 98 -16.91 -12.26 17.12
CA LEU A 98 -16.17 -13.50 17.30
C LEU A 98 -14.84 -13.28 18.04
N VAL A 99 -14.10 -12.21 17.77
CA VAL A 99 -12.90 -11.86 18.55
C VAL A 99 -13.20 -11.75 20.05
N ALA A 100 -14.33 -11.16 20.42
CA ALA A 100 -14.73 -11.02 21.82
C ALA A 100 -15.03 -12.37 22.52
N LEU A 101 -15.25 -13.44 21.75
CA LEU A 101 -15.53 -14.79 22.26
C LEU A 101 -14.29 -15.68 22.37
N HIS A 102 -13.09 -15.22 21.99
CA HIS A 102 -11.91 -16.09 21.88
C HIS A 102 -11.46 -16.74 23.20
N ASP A 103 -11.74 -16.10 24.34
CA ASP A 103 -11.43 -16.65 25.67
C ASP A 103 -12.46 -17.68 26.16
N ARG A 104 -13.60 -17.85 25.46
CA ARG A 104 -14.67 -18.74 25.90
C ARG A 104 -14.34 -20.21 25.59
N PRO A 105 -14.70 -21.15 26.48
CA PRO A 105 -14.63 -22.58 26.17
C PRO A 105 -15.54 -22.89 24.98
N ARG A 106 -15.05 -23.65 24.00
CA ARG A 106 -15.72 -23.95 22.71
C ARG A 106 -15.79 -22.78 21.74
N PHE A 107 -14.68 -22.08 21.58
CA PHE A 107 -14.54 -21.07 20.53
C PHE A 107 -14.79 -21.66 19.12
N PRO A 108 -15.68 -21.05 18.29
CA PRO A 108 -15.98 -21.58 16.97
C PRO A 108 -14.88 -21.19 15.95
N GLU A 109 -13.76 -21.93 15.98
CA GLU A 109 -12.55 -21.66 15.18
C GLU A 109 -12.83 -21.51 13.68
N SER A 110 -13.67 -22.39 13.10
CA SER A 110 -14.03 -22.36 11.69
C SER A 110 -14.83 -21.12 11.31
N ALA A 111 -15.77 -20.71 12.17
CA ALA A 111 -16.56 -19.50 11.96
C ALA A 111 -15.66 -18.25 12.06
N PHE A 112 -14.71 -18.25 13.00
CA PHE A 112 -13.75 -17.16 13.16
C PHE A 112 -12.84 -17.00 11.94
N LEU A 113 -12.27 -18.10 11.43
CA LEU A 113 -11.45 -18.07 10.22
C LEU A 113 -12.23 -17.57 9.01
N LEU A 114 -13.48 -18.04 8.86
CA LEU A 114 -14.37 -17.59 7.79
C LEU A 114 -14.72 -16.09 7.91
N ALA A 115 -15.04 -15.61 9.12
CA ALA A 115 -15.34 -14.22 9.37
C ALA A 115 -14.12 -13.31 9.13
N THR A 116 -12.94 -13.72 9.59
CA THR A 116 -11.67 -13.03 9.34
C THR A 116 -11.40 -12.91 7.85
N ARG A 117 -11.53 -14.02 7.11
CA ARG A 117 -11.36 -14.07 5.66
C ARG A 117 -12.31 -13.10 4.97
N ARG A 118 -13.61 -13.14 5.32
CA ARG A 118 -14.60 -12.24 4.73
C ARG A 118 -14.32 -10.77 5.06
N ALA A 119 -13.85 -10.47 6.27
CA ALA A 119 -13.52 -9.10 6.66
C ALA A 119 -12.36 -8.54 5.82
N VAL A 120 -11.32 -9.34 5.58
CA VAL A 120 -10.20 -8.99 4.69
C VAL A 120 -10.68 -8.82 3.25
N ASP A 121 -11.53 -9.72 2.75
CA ASP A 121 -12.09 -9.62 1.38
C ASP A 121 -13.01 -8.39 1.23
N ALA A 122 -13.82 -8.07 2.24
CA ALA A 122 -14.67 -6.87 2.23
C ALA A 122 -13.84 -5.59 2.19
N LEU A 123 -12.75 -5.55 2.97
CA LEU A 123 -11.80 -4.43 2.99
C LEU A 123 -11.06 -4.33 1.66
N SER A 124 -10.66 -5.45 1.04
CA SER A 124 -9.97 -5.42 -0.25
C SER A 124 -10.83 -4.83 -1.35
N VAL A 125 -12.10 -5.23 -1.44
CA VAL A 125 -13.06 -4.70 -2.42
C VAL A 125 -13.29 -3.20 -2.19
N SER A 126 -13.43 -2.79 -0.93
CA SER A 126 -13.66 -1.39 -0.55
C SER A 126 -12.43 -0.51 -0.81
N LEU A 127 -11.23 -1.05 -0.56
CA LEU A 127 -9.96 -0.39 -0.85
C LEU A 127 -9.76 -0.24 -2.37
N ASP A 128 -9.98 -1.30 -3.13
CA ASP A 128 -9.88 -1.29 -4.60
C ASP A 128 -10.82 -0.25 -5.22
N PHE A 129 -12.07 -0.18 -4.74
CA PHE A 129 -13.02 0.85 -5.14
C PHE A 129 -12.49 2.27 -4.85
N THR A 130 -11.93 2.48 -3.66
CA THR A 130 -11.41 3.79 -3.23
C THR A 130 -10.20 4.21 -4.07
N VAL A 131 -9.27 3.28 -4.32
CA VAL A 131 -8.09 3.50 -5.16
C VAL A 131 -8.46 3.77 -6.62
N LYS A 132 -9.44 3.02 -7.16
CA LYS A 132 -9.81 3.11 -8.58
C LYS A 132 -10.78 4.24 -8.90
N LYS A 133 -11.69 4.63 -8.01
CA LYS A 133 -12.70 5.65 -8.34
C LYS A 133 -12.34 7.04 -7.82
N GLU A 134 -12.35 7.19 -6.50
CA GLU A 134 -12.18 8.47 -5.82
C GLU A 134 -11.34 8.27 -4.57
N MET A 135 -10.10 8.73 -4.67
CA MET A 135 -9.17 8.68 -3.56
C MET A 135 -9.66 9.59 -2.44
N ASN A 136 -10.04 8.99 -1.31
CA ASN A 136 -10.49 9.70 -0.12
C ASN A 136 -9.54 9.35 1.03
N LEU A 137 -8.81 10.34 1.53
CA LEU A 137 -7.79 10.15 2.56
C LEU A 137 -8.39 9.68 3.89
N ASP A 138 -9.57 10.17 4.27
CA ASP A 138 -10.26 9.74 5.49
C ASP A 138 -10.66 8.26 5.41
N ARG A 139 -11.09 7.81 4.21
CA ARG A 139 -11.38 6.40 3.97
C ARG A 139 -10.12 5.54 4.05
N LEU A 140 -9.00 5.99 3.48
CA LEU A 140 -7.72 5.28 3.62
C LEU A 140 -7.27 5.17 5.07
N GLY A 141 -7.38 6.24 5.86
CA GLY A 141 -7.08 6.20 7.29
C GLY A 141 -8.01 5.25 8.06
N THR A 142 -9.28 5.16 7.65
CA THR A 142 -10.22 4.18 8.23
C THR A 142 -9.81 2.75 7.87
N PHE A 143 -9.43 2.48 6.61
CA PHE A 143 -8.93 1.16 6.21
C PHE A 143 -7.65 0.76 6.94
N ASP A 144 -6.74 1.72 7.17
CA ASP A 144 -5.53 1.50 7.95
C ASP A 144 -5.84 1.00 9.36
N ILE A 145 -6.72 1.72 10.07
CA ILE A 145 -7.15 1.33 11.41
C ILE A 145 -7.81 -0.06 11.41
N LEU A 146 -8.73 -0.31 10.47
CA LEU A 146 -9.46 -1.57 10.41
C LEU A 146 -8.56 -2.76 10.08
N LEU A 147 -7.67 -2.63 9.10
CA LEU A 147 -6.71 -3.69 8.75
C LEU A 147 -5.75 -3.97 9.89
N ARG A 148 -5.24 -2.92 10.55
CA ARG A 148 -4.38 -3.08 11.74
C ARG A 148 -5.11 -3.80 12.87
N LEU A 149 -6.37 -3.44 13.15
CA LEU A 149 -7.18 -4.13 14.16
C LEU A 149 -7.41 -5.60 13.81
N ILE A 150 -7.68 -5.93 12.54
CA ILE A 150 -7.80 -7.33 12.10
C ILE A 150 -6.48 -8.07 12.33
N ILE A 151 -5.34 -7.49 11.95
CA ILE A 151 -4.02 -8.12 12.10
C ILE A 151 -3.71 -8.36 13.59
N GLU A 152 -3.84 -7.32 14.42
CA GLU A 152 -3.54 -7.36 15.86
C GLU A 152 -4.46 -8.33 16.63
N LYS A 153 -5.70 -8.53 16.18
CA LYS A 153 -6.68 -9.42 16.85
C LYS A 153 -6.73 -10.81 16.25
N ALA A 154 -6.60 -10.96 14.94
CA ALA A 154 -6.73 -12.24 14.26
C ALA A 154 -5.46 -13.07 14.34
N LEU A 155 -4.28 -12.49 14.08
CA LEU A 155 -3.04 -13.28 14.02
C LEU A 155 -2.75 -14.04 15.34
N PRO A 156 -2.91 -13.46 16.54
CA PRO A 156 -2.66 -14.20 17.78
C PRO A 156 -3.61 -15.38 17.96
N VAL A 157 -4.89 -15.20 17.59
CA VAL A 157 -5.92 -16.24 17.70
C VAL A 157 -5.68 -17.34 16.66
N VAL A 158 -5.41 -16.96 15.40
CA VAL A 158 -5.14 -17.91 14.31
C VAL A 158 -3.86 -18.71 14.56
N ALA A 159 -2.85 -18.10 15.19
CA ALA A 159 -1.62 -18.78 15.57
C ALA A 159 -1.83 -19.88 16.64
N LEU A 160 -2.98 -19.91 17.33
CA LEU A 160 -3.31 -20.96 18.30
C LEU A 160 -3.93 -22.20 17.64
N PHE A 161 -4.41 -22.08 16.39
CA PHE A 161 -5.08 -23.18 15.72
C PHE A 161 -4.10 -24.24 15.22
N PRO A 162 -4.51 -25.52 15.21
CA PRO A 162 -3.68 -26.60 14.70
C PRO A 162 -3.43 -26.44 13.20
N SER A 163 -2.20 -26.73 12.74
CA SER A 163 -1.84 -26.63 11.32
C SER A 163 -2.69 -27.53 10.42
N ASN A 164 -3.25 -28.61 10.97
CA ASN A 164 -4.06 -29.59 10.24
C ASN A 164 -5.56 -29.20 10.18
N PHE A 165 -5.90 -27.94 10.50
CA PHE A 165 -7.28 -27.48 10.54
C PHE A 165 -7.94 -27.39 9.15
N PHE A 166 -7.15 -27.20 8.08
CA PHE A 166 -7.64 -27.13 6.71
C PHE A 166 -7.22 -28.36 5.88
N ASP A 167 -8.12 -28.82 5.00
CA ASP A 167 -7.93 -29.98 4.11
C ASP A 167 -6.76 -29.80 3.12
N ASP A 168 -6.16 -30.95 2.75
CA ASP A 168 -5.22 -31.37 1.67
C ASP A 168 -4.16 -30.42 1.09
N SER A 169 -4.35 -29.10 1.14
CA SER A 169 -3.42 -28.09 0.63
C SER A 169 -2.12 -27.98 1.42
N GLY A 170 -2.08 -28.52 2.65
CA GLY A 170 -0.94 -28.44 3.55
C GLY A 170 -0.67 -27.02 4.11
N ALA A 171 -1.46 -26.02 3.73
CA ALA A 171 -1.36 -24.66 4.24
C ALA A 171 -2.13 -24.55 5.57
N GLY A 172 -1.42 -24.20 6.64
CA GLY A 172 -2.04 -23.93 7.93
C GLY A 172 -2.90 -22.67 7.89
N PRO A 173 -3.82 -22.48 8.86
CA PRO A 173 -4.71 -21.32 8.90
C PRO A 173 -3.96 -19.98 8.97
N PHE A 174 -2.78 -19.97 9.58
CA PHE A 174 -1.89 -18.82 9.65
C PHE A 174 -1.29 -18.44 8.28
N ASP A 175 -0.75 -19.41 7.54
CA ASP A 175 -0.24 -19.22 6.18
C ASP A 175 -1.36 -18.73 5.25
N ALA A 176 -2.56 -19.33 5.34
CA ALA A 176 -3.72 -18.92 4.57
C ALA A 176 -4.10 -17.44 4.81
N LEU A 177 -4.06 -16.97 6.06
CA LEU A 177 -4.35 -15.57 6.40
C LEU A 177 -3.27 -14.62 5.89
N LEU A 178 -1.98 -14.95 6.06
CA LEU A 178 -0.88 -14.12 5.54
C LEU A 178 -0.94 -14.05 4.01
N ASN A 179 -1.14 -15.18 3.34
CA ASN A 179 -1.30 -15.23 1.89
C ASN A 179 -2.53 -14.42 1.43
N GLN A 180 -3.62 -14.42 2.21
CA GLN A 180 -4.77 -13.58 1.90
C GLN A 180 -4.46 -12.09 2.05
N LEU A 181 -3.81 -11.66 3.14
CA LEU A 181 -3.36 -10.26 3.31
C LEU A 181 -2.43 -9.83 2.16
N GLN A 182 -1.51 -10.72 1.79
CA GLN A 182 -0.60 -10.51 0.67
C GLN A 182 -1.36 -10.30 -0.65
N THR A 183 -2.21 -11.25 -1.02
CA THR A 183 -2.85 -11.29 -2.35
C THR A 183 -4.03 -10.33 -2.48
N ALA A 184 -4.84 -10.17 -1.43
CA ALA A 184 -6.04 -9.34 -1.46
C ALA A 184 -5.75 -7.86 -1.16
N ILE A 185 -4.70 -7.53 -0.40
CA ILE A 185 -4.43 -6.15 0.04
C ILE A 185 -3.08 -5.64 -0.47
N LEU A 186 -1.98 -6.27 -0.07
CA LEU A 186 -0.63 -5.72 -0.25
C LEU A 186 -0.20 -5.69 -1.73
N ILE A 187 -0.46 -6.74 -2.50
CA ILE A 187 -0.16 -6.78 -3.94
C ILE A 187 -1.00 -5.74 -4.71
N PRO A 188 -2.33 -5.64 -4.50
CA PRO A 188 -3.12 -4.57 -5.10
C PRO A 188 -2.61 -3.16 -4.77
N ILE A 189 -2.14 -2.91 -3.55
CA ILE A 189 -1.50 -1.64 -3.17
C ILE A 189 -0.25 -1.38 -4.02
N ILE A 190 0.66 -2.36 -4.12
CA ILE A 190 1.88 -2.26 -4.94
C ILE A 190 1.53 -1.88 -6.39
N ARG A 191 0.51 -2.54 -6.96
CA ARG A 191 0.08 -2.32 -8.36
C ARG A 191 -0.70 -1.02 -8.55
N ALA A 192 -1.23 -0.42 -7.49
CA ALA A 192 -2.04 0.78 -7.56
C ALA A 192 -1.23 2.07 -7.79
N PHE A 193 0.06 2.10 -7.43
CA PHE A 193 0.86 3.32 -7.49
C PHE A 193 0.87 3.94 -8.89
N LEU A 194 1.06 3.15 -9.95
CA LEU A 194 1.05 3.67 -11.33
C LEU A 194 -0.27 4.33 -11.70
N LEU A 195 -1.38 3.68 -11.34
CA LEU A 195 -2.72 4.19 -11.61
C LEU A 195 -2.96 5.52 -10.89
N ILE A 196 -2.58 5.61 -9.62
CA ILE A 196 -2.78 6.81 -8.80
C ILE A 196 -1.87 7.94 -9.28
N SER A 197 -0.60 7.67 -9.53
CA SER A 197 0.36 8.65 -10.06
C SER A 197 -0.10 9.23 -11.39
N THR A 198 -0.63 8.38 -12.29
CA THR A 198 -1.17 8.84 -13.58
C THR A 198 -2.38 9.75 -13.38
N LYS A 199 -3.38 9.32 -12.60
CA LYS A 199 -4.58 10.13 -12.32
C LYS A 199 -4.26 11.45 -11.64
N TYR A 200 -3.37 11.43 -10.65
CA TYR A 200 -2.95 12.62 -9.92
C TYR A 200 -2.29 13.64 -10.85
N LEU A 201 -1.39 13.20 -11.73
CA LEU A 201 -0.69 14.08 -12.66
C LEU A 201 -1.62 14.58 -13.78
N GLU A 202 -2.50 13.74 -14.32
CA GLU A 202 -3.50 14.15 -15.31
C GLU A 202 -4.41 15.25 -14.76
N ARG A 203 -4.85 15.14 -13.50
CA ARG A 203 -5.68 16.16 -12.83
C ARG A 203 -4.87 17.41 -12.50
N SER A 204 -3.69 17.25 -11.88
CA SER A 204 -2.82 18.38 -11.50
C SER A 204 -2.37 19.22 -12.72
N LEU A 205 -2.26 18.61 -13.90
CA LEU A 205 -1.90 19.30 -15.14
C LEU A 205 -3.12 19.78 -15.94
N GLY A 206 -4.34 19.61 -15.43
CA GLY A 206 -5.58 20.07 -16.09
C GLY A 206 -5.91 19.32 -17.38
N LEU A 207 -5.42 18.08 -17.54
CA LEU A 207 -5.62 17.25 -18.74
C LEU A 207 -6.84 16.33 -18.65
N ALA A 208 -7.49 16.26 -17.48
CA ALA A 208 -8.71 15.50 -17.32
C ALA A 208 -9.86 16.17 -18.12
N ASN A 209 -10.25 15.57 -19.25
CA ASN A 209 -11.21 16.10 -20.23
C ASN A 209 -12.67 16.25 -19.75
N GLY A 210 -12.96 16.17 -18.45
CA GLY A 210 -14.32 16.17 -17.92
C GLY A 210 -14.61 17.35 -17.01
N ASN A 211 -15.51 18.25 -17.44
CA ASN A 211 -16.17 19.29 -16.67
C ASN A 211 -15.28 20.18 -15.78
N ARG A 212 -15.06 21.43 -16.24
CA ARG A 212 -14.48 22.56 -15.49
C ARG A 212 -15.33 23.04 -14.30
N GLY A 213 -16.03 22.14 -13.63
CA GLY A 213 -16.85 22.43 -12.45
C GLY A 213 -15.99 22.45 -11.19
N GLY A 214 -15.32 23.57 -10.93
CA GLY A 214 -14.59 23.83 -9.68
C GLY A 214 -13.31 23.02 -9.53
N ALA A 215 -12.17 23.69 -9.49
CA ALA A 215 -10.88 23.07 -9.16
C ALA A 215 -10.85 22.68 -7.67
N ALA A 216 -11.64 21.68 -7.28
CA ALA A 216 -11.47 21.01 -6.01
C ALA A 216 -10.10 20.33 -6.04
N GLU A 217 -9.23 20.74 -5.12
CA GLU A 217 -7.88 20.21 -4.97
C GLU A 217 -7.97 18.68 -4.83
N TYR A 218 -7.42 17.95 -5.81
CA TYR A 218 -7.46 16.49 -5.77
C TYR A 218 -6.39 16.02 -4.79
N PRO A 219 -6.77 15.35 -3.68
CA PRO A 219 -5.80 14.95 -2.68
C PRO A 219 -4.82 13.95 -3.26
N ASP A 220 -3.53 14.17 -2.98
CA ASP A 220 -2.51 13.19 -3.28
C ASP A 220 -2.61 12.00 -2.32
N GLY A 221 -3.19 10.90 -2.78
CA GLY A 221 -3.32 9.68 -1.97
C GLY A 221 -2.11 8.75 -1.99
N ARG A 222 -1.05 9.04 -2.75
CA ARG A 222 0.11 8.13 -2.86
C ARG A 222 0.86 8.01 -1.51
N PRO A 223 1.13 9.10 -0.76
CA PRO A 223 1.75 9.00 0.56
C PRO A 223 0.89 8.22 1.55
N ALA A 224 -0.43 8.45 1.54
CA ALA A 224 -1.37 7.74 2.41
C ALA A 224 -1.41 6.24 2.10
N LEU A 225 -1.35 5.85 0.82
CA LEU A 225 -1.30 4.45 0.42
C LEU A 225 0.02 3.78 0.83
N LEU A 226 1.14 4.49 0.72
CA LEU A 226 2.44 4.00 1.20
C LEU A 226 2.45 3.85 2.73
N ALA A 227 1.87 4.79 3.46
CA ALA A 227 1.72 4.72 4.92
C ALA A 227 0.83 3.54 5.34
N LEU A 228 -0.29 3.31 4.64
CA LEU A 228 -1.13 2.13 4.83
C LEU A 228 -0.34 0.83 4.61
N PHE A 229 0.43 0.75 3.52
CA PHE A 229 1.29 -0.40 3.24
C PHE A 229 2.30 -0.65 4.37
N GLN A 230 2.98 0.39 4.83
CA GLN A 230 3.93 0.32 5.93
C GLN A 230 3.27 -0.16 7.22
N SER A 231 2.14 0.44 7.59
CA SER A 231 1.38 0.12 8.81
C SER A 231 0.96 -1.35 8.85
N ILE A 232 0.49 -1.92 7.73
CA ILE A 232 0.12 -3.34 7.63
C ILE A 232 1.33 -4.25 7.89
N ILE A 233 2.47 -3.94 7.27
CA ILE A 233 3.70 -4.73 7.43
C ILE A 233 4.20 -4.63 8.87
N GLU A 234 4.27 -3.43 9.44
CA GLU A 234 4.72 -3.20 10.81
C GLU A 234 3.80 -3.88 11.84
N ALA A 235 2.48 -3.78 11.67
CA ALA A 235 1.51 -4.46 12.52
C ALA A 235 1.68 -5.98 12.46
N SER A 236 1.92 -6.54 11.28
CA SER A 236 2.15 -7.98 11.11
C SER A 236 3.43 -8.42 11.83
N CYS A 237 4.55 -7.72 11.62
CA CYS A 237 5.83 -7.99 12.30
C CYS A 237 5.71 -7.87 13.82
N ALA A 238 5.09 -6.80 14.32
CA ALA A 238 4.95 -6.53 15.75
C ALA A 238 4.05 -7.57 16.43
N THR A 239 2.96 -7.95 15.79
CA THR A 239 2.01 -8.94 16.32
C THR A 239 2.67 -10.32 16.41
N ILE A 240 3.37 -10.75 15.36
CA ILE A 240 4.07 -12.05 15.35
C ILE A 240 5.19 -12.08 16.39
N SER A 241 5.98 -11.00 16.49
CA SER A 241 7.01 -10.88 17.53
C SER A 241 6.43 -10.93 18.95
N SER A 242 5.23 -10.41 19.15
CA SER A 242 4.53 -10.43 20.44
C SER A 242 3.96 -11.81 20.77
N CYS A 243 3.44 -12.54 19.78
CA CYS A 243 2.99 -13.92 19.93
C CYS A 243 4.09 -14.83 20.47
N SER A 244 5.33 -14.66 19.98
CA SER A 244 6.48 -15.45 20.44
C SER A 244 6.88 -15.17 21.89
N LYS A 245 6.78 -13.92 22.34
CA LYS A 245 7.10 -13.56 23.73
C LYS A 245 6.09 -14.10 24.74
N SER A 246 4.81 -14.14 24.38
CA SER A 246 3.74 -14.52 25.31
C SER A 246 3.71 -16.03 25.64
N ARG A 247 4.26 -16.89 24.78
CA ARG A 247 4.16 -18.36 24.93
C ARG A 247 5.27 -19.00 25.77
N LEU A 248 6.29 -18.23 26.12
CA LEU A 248 7.48 -18.72 26.84
C LEU A 248 7.20 -19.28 28.26
N GLY A 249 5.97 -19.14 28.77
CA GLY A 249 5.64 -19.44 30.17
C GLY A 249 5.11 -20.84 30.49
N LYS A 250 4.69 -21.68 29.53
CA LYS A 250 3.95 -22.93 29.87
C LYS A 250 4.41 -24.24 29.21
N GLU A 251 5.01 -24.22 28.02
CA GLU A 251 5.58 -25.43 27.38
C GLU A 251 6.77 -25.05 26.47
N LEU A 252 8.00 -25.19 26.97
CA LEU A 252 9.20 -24.61 26.37
C LEU A 252 9.56 -25.14 24.96
N ASN A 253 9.32 -26.41 24.67
CA ASN A 253 9.82 -27.03 23.43
C ASN A 253 8.84 -26.89 22.25
N THR A 254 7.54 -27.05 22.48
CA THR A 254 6.50 -26.95 21.44
C THR A 254 6.27 -25.50 21.01
N ALA A 255 6.32 -24.56 21.95
CA ALA A 255 6.18 -23.13 21.66
C ALA A 255 7.30 -22.60 20.76
N ARG A 256 8.56 -22.99 21.02
CA ARG A 256 9.72 -22.52 20.24
C ARG A 256 9.63 -22.91 18.76
N ILE A 257 9.23 -24.14 18.45
CA ILE A 257 9.11 -24.60 17.05
C ILE A 257 8.01 -23.83 16.31
N GLN A 258 6.91 -23.51 16.98
CA GLN A 258 5.83 -22.72 16.37
C GLN A 258 6.25 -21.28 16.10
N ASP A 259 7.01 -20.67 17.01
CA ASP A 259 7.54 -19.31 16.84
C ASP A 259 8.47 -19.19 15.63
N GLU A 260 9.39 -20.15 15.49
CA GLU A 260 10.28 -20.23 14.31
C GLU A 260 9.45 -20.37 13.02
N ASN A 261 8.39 -21.19 13.03
CA ASN A 261 7.51 -21.34 11.88
C ASN A 261 6.78 -20.04 11.51
N PHE A 262 6.26 -19.26 12.48
CA PHE A 262 5.55 -18.01 12.19
C PHE A 262 6.47 -16.94 11.60
N SER A 263 7.70 -16.84 12.11
CA SER A 263 8.71 -15.92 11.57
C SER A 263 9.11 -16.33 10.14
N VAL A 264 9.26 -17.63 9.87
CA VAL A 264 9.54 -18.14 8.51
C VAL A 264 8.40 -17.80 7.56
N GLU A 265 7.13 -17.97 7.95
CA GLU A 265 5.99 -17.62 7.08
C GLU A 265 5.90 -16.12 6.79
N LEU A 266 6.16 -15.27 7.80
CA LEU A 266 6.25 -13.83 7.60
C LEU A 266 7.38 -13.47 6.63
N SER A 267 8.54 -14.10 6.77
CA SER A 267 9.69 -13.95 5.88
C SER A 267 9.35 -14.37 4.45
N ILE A 268 8.60 -15.47 4.27
CA ILE A 268 8.09 -15.91 2.95
C ILE A 268 7.17 -14.85 2.36
N MET A 269 6.22 -14.31 3.13
CA MET A 269 5.32 -13.25 2.68
C MET A 269 6.10 -12.01 2.24
N VAL A 270 7.05 -11.54 3.05
CA VAL A 270 7.88 -10.36 2.76
C VAL A 270 8.70 -10.55 1.49
N HIS A 271 9.41 -11.67 1.34
CA HIS A 271 10.18 -11.94 0.11
C HIS A 271 9.28 -12.10 -1.12
N SER A 272 8.08 -12.63 -0.95
CA SER A 272 7.12 -12.74 -2.05
C SER A 272 6.64 -11.35 -2.50
N LEU A 273 6.46 -10.42 -1.57
CA LEU A 273 6.16 -9.02 -1.87
C LEU A 273 7.33 -8.29 -2.52
N ILE A 274 8.57 -8.56 -2.09
CA ILE A 274 9.79 -8.02 -2.74
C ILE A 274 9.84 -8.50 -4.20
N LEU A 275 9.62 -9.81 -4.42
CA LEU A 275 9.57 -10.37 -5.77
C LEU A 275 8.46 -9.73 -6.61
N GLU A 276 7.26 -9.60 -6.07
CA GLU A 276 6.14 -8.98 -6.81
C GLU A 276 6.41 -7.51 -7.13
N ALA A 277 6.93 -6.73 -6.18
CA ALA A 277 7.28 -5.33 -6.41
C ALA A 277 8.38 -5.16 -7.47
N THR A 278 9.37 -6.05 -7.48
CA THR A 278 10.43 -6.04 -8.51
C THR A 278 9.92 -6.50 -9.88
N CYS A 279 9.05 -7.50 -9.93
CA CYS A 279 8.38 -7.92 -11.17
C CYS A 279 7.54 -6.79 -11.75
N HIS A 280 6.74 -6.12 -10.90
CA HIS A 280 5.92 -4.99 -11.33
C HIS A 280 6.77 -3.81 -11.81
N LEU A 281 7.88 -3.54 -11.13
CA LEU A 281 8.87 -2.56 -11.54
C LEU A 281 9.43 -2.87 -12.94
N ASP A 282 9.87 -4.11 -13.18
CA ASP A 282 10.41 -4.54 -14.48
C ASP A 282 9.36 -4.41 -15.60
N GLN A 283 8.10 -4.78 -15.33
CA GLN A 283 6.98 -4.60 -16.26
C GLN A 283 6.78 -3.13 -16.64
N ILE A 284 6.77 -2.21 -15.66
CA ILE A 284 6.64 -0.77 -15.92
C ILE A 284 7.78 -0.27 -16.81
N LEU A 285 9.01 -0.75 -16.58
CA LEU A 285 10.18 -0.36 -17.35
C LEU A 285 10.16 -0.94 -18.77
N ALA A 286 9.66 -2.16 -18.95
CA ALA A 286 9.51 -2.82 -20.23
C ALA A 286 8.38 -2.21 -21.07
N ASP A 287 7.18 -2.05 -20.50
CA ASP A 287 6.00 -1.48 -21.16
C ASP A 287 6.27 -0.04 -21.62
N ARG A 288 7.01 0.73 -20.82
CA ARG A 288 7.43 2.08 -21.21
C ARG A 288 8.34 2.06 -22.44
N ALA A 289 9.21 1.06 -22.58
CA ALA A 289 10.08 0.95 -23.75
C ALA A 289 9.26 0.73 -25.03
N ALA A 290 8.20 -0.07 -24.95
CA ALA A 290 7.28 -0.31 -26.07
C ALA A 290 6.47 0.93 -26.43
N GLN A 291 5.83 1.59 -25.45
CA GLN A 291 4.96 2.74 -25.69
C GLN A 291 5.68 4.00 -26.20
N ILE A 292 7.00 4.08 -26.04
CA ILE A 292 7.80 5.21 -26.54
C ILE A 292 7.92 5.22 -28.07
N VAL A 293 7.79 4.06 -28.73
CA VAL A 293 8.02 3.90 -30.18
C VAL A 293 6.78 4.31 -31.01
N ASP A 294 5.58 4.22 -30.45
CA ASP A 294 4.32 4.27 -31.23
C ASP A 294 3.60 5.62 -31.33
N TYR A 295 4.11 6.72 -30.73
CA TYR A 295 3.36 7.99 -30.68
C TYR A 295 3.95 9.11 -31.53
N THR A 296 3.26 9.44 -32.63
CA THR A 296 3.46 10.62 -33.48
C THR A 296 2.73 11.87 -32.92
N SER A 297 3.32 13.03 -33.20
CA SER A 297 3.23 14.41 -32.63
C SER A 297 2.02 14.95 -31.83
N GLU A 298 0.79 14.42 -31.85
CA GLU A 298 -0.34 15.04 -31.13
C GLU A 298 -0.49 14.61 -29.66
N ARG A 299 0.25 13.58 -29.20
CA ARG A 299 0.19 13.06 -27.82
C ARG A 299 1.38 13.40 -26.93
N ASP A 300 2.16 14.43 -27.28
CA ASP A 300 3.37 14.81 -26.52
C ASP A 300 3.09 15.08 -25.03
N HIS A 301 1.91 15.62 -24.70
CA HIS A 301 1.51 15.93 -23.33
C HIS A 301 1.21 14.66 -22.53
N HIS A 302 0.39 13.76 -23.07
CA HIS A 302 0.08 12.48 -22.42
C HIS A 302 1.36 11.65 -22.22
N ARG A 303 2.25 11.63 -23.21
CA ARG A 303 3.58 10.99 -23.10
C ARG A 303 4.44 11.62 -22.00
N ARG A 304 4.38 12.94 -21.81
CA ARG A 304 5.09 13.62 -20.73
C ARG A 304 4.49 13.25 -19.36
N VAL A 305 3.17 13.22 -19.24
CA VAL A 305 2.48 12.81 -18.00
C VAL A 305 2.83 11.39 -17.63
N LEU A 306 2.72 10.45 -18.57
CA LEU A 306 3.05 9.05 -18.33
C LEU A 306 4.52 8.88 -17.92
N ARG A 307 5.46 9.61 -18.55
CA ARG A 307 6.86 9.58 -18.14
C ARG A 307 7.05 10.03 -16.69
N ILE A 308 6.40 11.12 -16.27
CA ILE A 308 6.48 11.60 -14.89
C ILE A 308 5.79 10.61 -13.94
N ALA A 309 4.63 10.06 -14.32
CA ALA A 309 3.90 9.06 -13.55
C ALA A 309 4.75 7.81 -13.30
N VAL A 310 5.46 7.33 -14.32
CA VAL A 310 6.40 6.22 -14.17
C VAL A 310 7.50 6.59 -13.18
N LYS A 311 8.19 7.73 -13.33
CA LYS A 311 9.25 8.14 -12.39
C LYS A 311 8.77 8.20 -10.95
N ASP A 312 7.59 8.77 -10.75
CA ASP A 312 6.94 8.86 -9.46
C ASP A 312 6.58 7.47 -8.90
N THR A 313 6.04 6.58 -9.74
CA THR A 313 5.75 5.19 -9.35
C THR A 313 7.01 4.44 -8.93
N LEU A 314 8.12 4.63 -9.66
CA LEU A 314 9.42 4.05 -9.30
C LEU A 314 9.83 4.50 -7.90
N TRP A 315 9.58 5.76 -7.56
CA TRP A 315 9.88 6.29 -6.23
C TRP A 315 9.09 5.57 -5.14
N TYR A 316 7.77 5.45 -5.30
CA TYR A 316 6.91 4.77 -4.31
C TYR A 316 7.22 3.27 -4.20
N LEU A 317 7.49 2.58 -5.32
CA LEU A 317 7.88 1.18 -5.32
C LEU A 317 9.23 0.94 -4.63
N CYS A 318 10.22 1.82 -4.86
CA CYS A 318 11.50 1.74 -4.14
C CYS A 318 11.32 1.96 -2.64
N SER A 319 10.48 2.92 -2.24
CA SER A 319 10.15 3.16 -0.83
C SER A 319 9.45 1.94 -0.21
N GLY A 320 8.50 1.31 -0.93
CA GLY A 320 7.88 0.04 -0.53
C GLY A 320 8.89 -1.08 -0.36
N LEU A 321 9.86 -1.21 -1.27
CA LEU A 321 10.95 -2.18 -1.18
C LEU A 321 11.84 -1.92 0.05
N HIS A 322 12.18 -0.66 0.35
CA HIS A 322 12.92 -0.34 1.58
C HIS A 322 12.15 -0.70 2.85
N ILE A 323 10.82 -0.50 2.88
CA ILE A 323 9.97 -0.94 3.99
C ILE A 323 10.04 -2.46 4.15
N LEU A 324 9.91 -3.22 3.06
CA LEU A 324 9.97 -4.69 3.09
C LEU A 324 11.34 -5.20 3.53
N ILE A 325 12.43 -4.61 3.03
CA ILE A 325 13.81 -4.96 3.43
C ILE A 325 14.04 -4.67 4.91
N ALA A 326 13.57 -3.51 5.40
CA ALA A 326 13.68 -3.16 6.81
C ALA A 326 12.83 -4.09 7.70
N ALA A 327 11.63 -4.48 7.25
CA ALA A 327 10.81 -5.47 7.93
C ALA A 327 11.49 -6.83 7.99
N GLN A 328 12.12 -7.25 6.89
CA GLN A 328 12.90 -8.48 6.82
C GLN A 328 14.04 -8.49 7.82
N ALA A 329 14.84 -7.42 7.87
CA ALA A 329 15.96 -7.29 8.81
C ALA A 329 15.51 -7.36 10.28
N LYS A 330 14.28 -6.91 10.59
CA LYS A 330 13.70 -7.04 11.94
C LYS A 330 13.26 -8.47 12.25
N CYS A 331 12.86 -9.24 11.22
CA CYS A 331 12.39 -10.63 11.37
C CYS A 331 13.53 -11.65 11.38
N ASP A 332 14.62 -11.39 10.64
CA ASP A 332 15.81 -12.24 10.52
C ASP A 332 16.73 -12.23 11.76
N LEU A 333 16.21 -11.86 12.94
CA LEU A 333 16.87 -12.15 14.22
C LEU A 333 16.80 -13.63 14.62
N LEU A 334 16.44 -14.52 13.69
CA LEU A 334 16.54 -15.96 13.85
C LEU A 334 18.02 -16.38 13.80
N PRO A 335 18.52 -17.16 14.78
CA PRO A 335 19.90 -17.60 14.82
C PRO A 335 20.23 -18.48 13.60
N ASP A 336 21.45 -18.33 13.06
CA ASP A 336 21.99 -19.11 11.95
C ASP A 336 21.62 -20.60 12.04
N ILE A 337 20.89 -21.06 11.02
CA ILE A 337 20.33 -22.42 10.91
C ILE A 337 21.45 -23.48 10.80
N ASP A 338 22.70 -23.06 10.58
CA ASP A 338 23.86 -23.95 10.45
C ASP A 338 24.16 -24.78 11.71
N SER A 339 23.51 -24.53 12.86
CA SER A 339 23.80 -25.20 14.13
C SER A 339 22.82 -26.30 14.58
N SER A 340 21.77 -26.68 13.83
CA SER A 340 20.82 -27.71 14.32
C SER A 340 20.34 -28.69 13.25
N ALA A 341 21.18 -29.69 12.94
CA ALA A 341 20.90 -30.73 11.96
C ALA A 341 19.96 -31.87 12.43
N ALA A 342 19.34 -31.79 13.61
CA ALA A 342 18.82 -33.00 14.28
C ALA A 342 17.30 -33.17 14.39
N CYS A 343 16.46 -32.15 14.18
CA CYS A 343 15.01 -32.33 14.35
C CYS A 343 14.20 -31.50 13.33
N PHE A 344 13.09 -32.08 12.83
CA PHE A 344 11.96 -31.46 12.11
C PHE A 344 11.93 -31.54 10.58
N GLY A 345 11.20 -32.53 10.05
CA GLY A 345 10.93 -32.68 8.60
C GLY A 345 9.91 -31.69 8.01
N ALA A 346 9.05 -31.07 8.83
CA ALA A 346 8.02 -30.12 8.36
C ALA A 346 8.51 -28.66 8.28
N SER A 347 9.44 -28.25 9.15
CA SER A 347 10.09 -26.93 9.04
C SER A 347 11.01 -26.86 7.81
N ASN A 348 11.54 -28.01 7.39
CA ASN A 348 12.44 -28.11 6.25
C ASN A 348 11.80 -27.67 4.93
N SER A 349 10.51 -27.94 4.69
CA SER A 349 9.85 -27.54 3.43
C SER A 349 9.67 -26.03 3.33
N LYS A 350 9.27 -25.37 4.42
CA LYS A 350 9.10 -23.91 4.49
C LYS A 350 10.44 -23.19 4.44
N SER A 351 11.43 -23.67 5.19
CA SER A 351 12.80 -23.14 5.13
C SER A 351 13.40 -23.28 3.72
N THR A 352 13.21 -24.43 3.07
CA THR A 352 13.63 -24.64 1.67
C THR A 352 12.92 -23.69 0.72
N ARG A 353 11.60 -23.49 0.88
CA ARG A 353 10.80 -22.53 0.11
C ARG A 353 11.33 -21.10 0.29
N LEU A 354 11.62 -20.71 1.53
CA LEU A 354 12.19 -19.39 1.84
C LEU A 354 13.56 -19.21 1.21
N HIS A 355 14.46 -20.20 1.33
CA HIS A 355 15.78 -20.14 0.72
C HIS A 355 15.71 -20.04 -0.81
N LEU A 356 14.84 -20.84 -1.45
CA LEU A 356 14.60 -20.75 -2.89
C LEU A 356 14.09 -19.35 -3.27
N LEU A 357 13.14 -18.81 -2.51
CA LEU A 357 12.58 -17.49 -2.75
C LEU A 357 13.62 -16.37 -2.58
N LYS A 358 14.45 -16.41 -1.53
CA LYS A 358 15.60 -15.51 -1.34
C LYS A 358 16.52 -15.52 -2.57
N LYS A 359 16.87 -16.71 -3.06
CA LYS A 359 17.70 -16.89 -4.26
C LYS A 359 17.01 -16.34 -5.51
N THR A 360 15.71 -16.58 -5.69
CA THR A 360 14.93 -16.08 -6.82
C THR A 360 14.86 -14.56 -6.82
N VAL A 361 14.58 -13.94 -5.67
CA VAL A 361 14.58 -12.48 -5.50
C VAL A 361 15.94 -11.90 -5.90
N LEU A 362 17.02 -12.47 -5.38
CA LEU A 362 18.37 -12.01 -5.68
C LEU A 362 18.71 -12.13 -7.17
N SER A 363 18.45 -13.29 -7.77
CA SER A 363 18.68 -13.53 -9.20
C SER A 363 17.89 -12.53 -10.05
N TYR A 364 16.63 -12.31 -9.71
CA TYR A 364 15.76 -11.40 -10.45
C TYR A 364 16.22 -9.94 -10.34
N PHE A 365 16.65 -9.48 -9.16
CA PHE A 365 17.25 -8.15 -9.00
C PHE A 365 18.49 -7.96 -9.88
N VAL A 366 19.41 -8.93 -9.87
CA VAL A 366 20.63 -8.88 -10.67
C VAL A 366 20.30 -8.84 -12.17
N ASP A 367 19.32 -9.63 -12.60
CA ASP A 367 18.87 -9.66 -14.00
C ASP A 367 18.26 -8.33 -14.42
N VAL A 368 17.38 -7.73 -13.59
CA VAL A 368 16.78 -6.42 -13.85
C VAL A 368 17.86 -5.35 -13.99
N LEU A 369 18.82 -5.28 -13.06
CA LEU A 369 19.92 -4.32 -13.12
C LEU A 369 20.79 -4.52 -14.36
N SER A 370 21.15 -5.77 -14.66
CA SER A 370 21.97 -6.11 -15.82
C SER A 370 21.31 -5.69 -17.13
N ARG A 371 19.99 -5.87 -17.25
CA ARG A 371 19.21 -5.41 -18.41
C ARG A 371 19.21 -3.88 -18.51
N GLN A 372 19.04 -3.18 -17.39
CA GLN A 372 19.09 -1.71 -17.37
C GLN A 372 20.47 -1.17 -17.74
N ASP A 373 21.55 -1.78 -17.25
CA ASP A 373 22.92 -1.40 -17.58
C ASP A 373 23.27 -1.68 -19.04
N ARG A 374 22.88 -2.85 -19.57
CA ARG A 374 23.08 -3.18 -20.98
C ARG A 374 22.37 -2.18 -21.89
N LYS A 375 21.12 -1.83 -21.56
CA LYS A 375 20.34 -0.83 -22.30
C LYS A 375 21.06 0.53 -22.30
N ARG A 376 21.56 0.98 -21.15
CA ARG A 376 22.32 2.24 -21.03
C ARG A 376 23.60 2.25 -21.87
N ARG A 377 24.33 1.12 -21.93
CA ARG A 377 25.55 1.02 -22.74
C ARG A 377 25.22 1.11 -24.24
N MET A 378 24.24 0.34 -24.69
CA MET A 378 23.79 0.38 -26.09
C MET A 378 23.35 1.78 -26.53
N GLU A 379 22.68 2.53 -25.66
CA GLU A 379 22.26 3.91 -25.95
C GLU A 379 23.45 4.89 -26.01
N ARG A 380 24.45 4.75 -25.13
CA ARG A 380 25.68 5.56 -25.20
C ARG A 380 26.46 5.29 -26.49
N ASP A 381 26.60 4.02 -26.85
CA ASP A 381 27.37 3.61 -28.02
C ASP A 381 26.62 3.94 -29.33
N GLY A 382 25.30 3.78 -29.36
CA GLY A 382 24.45 4.16 -30.49
C GLY A 382 24.40 5.68 -30.72
N SER A 383 24.41 6.48 -29.65
CA SER A 383 24.56 7.94 -29.75
C SER A 383 25.90 8.32 -30.39
N ALA A 384 26.99 7.61 -30.07
CA ALA A 384 28.30 7.86 -30.68
C ALA A 384 28.29 7.52 -32.18
N LEU A 385 27.67 6.39 -32.57
CA LEU A 385 27.59 5.99 -33.98
C LEU A 385 26.80 6.97 -34.85
N THR A 386 25.68 7.48 -34.32
CA THR A 386 24.85 8.46 -35.05
C THR A 386 25.54 9.81 -35.20
N SER A 387 26.39 10.18 -34.23
CA SER A 387 27.21 11.40 -34.27
C SER A 387 28.33 11.32 -35.31
N TYR A 388 28.94 10.15 -35.49
CA TYR A 388 29.99 9.93 -36.48
C TYR A 388 29.47 9.93 -37.93
N LEU A 389 28.27 9.38 -38.17
CA LEU A 389 27.66 9.38 -39.51
C LEU A 389 27.16 10.77 -39.98
N GLN A 390 27.14 11.77 -39.09
CA GLN A 390 26.76 13.14 -39.42
C GLN A 390 27.95 14.04 -39.78
N LEU A 391 29.20 13.59 -39.60
CA LEU A 391 30.40 14.40 -39.87
C LEU A 391 31.07 14.17 -41.24
N ASP A 392 30.72 13.11 -41.98
CA ASP A 392 31.40 12.74 -43.24
C ASP A 392 30.53 12.84 -44.50
N ALA A 393 29.54 13.73 -44.54
CA ALA A 393 28.93 14.11 -45.81
C ALA A 393 29.84 15.15 -46.51
N PRO A 394 30.51 14.81 -47.64
CA PRO A 394 31.36 15.75 -48.35
C PRO A 394 30.51 16.93 -48.85
N VAL A 395 30.94 18.14 -48.50
CA VAL A 395 30.46 19.40 -49.06
C VAL A 395 30.86 19.44 -50.54
N SER A 396 30.04 18.83 -51.40
CA SER A 396 30.17 19.00 -52.85
C SER A 396 28.79 19.09 -53.49
N ALA A 397 28.54 20.26 -54.09
CA ALA A 397 27.42 20.61 -54.96
C ALA A 397 26.00 20.46 -54.36
N ARG A 398 25.56 21.52 -53.66
CA ARG A 398 24.14 21.76 -53.38
C ARG A 398 23.55 22.62 -54.51
N PRO A 399 22.64 22.11 -55.35
CA PRO A 399 21.82 22.97 -56.21
C PRO A 399 20.85 23.78 -55.34
N GLN A 400 20.68 25.06 -55.66
CA GLN A 400 19.67 25.93 -55.07
C GLN A 400 18.28 25.42 -55.49
N ILE A 401 17.60 24.71 -54.58
CA ILE A 401 16.16 24.43 -54.67
C ILE A 401 15.53 25.02 -53.41
N GLU A 402 14.39 25.66 -53.64
CA GLU A 402 13.65 26.51 -52.72
C GLU A 402 13.42 25.90 -51.34
N GLN A 403 13.52 26.80 -50.37
CA GLN A 403 13.34 26.59 -48.95
C GLN A 403 11.86 26.34 -48.64
N ASP A 404 11.44 25.08 -48.58
CA ASP A 404 10.25 24.69 -47.84
C ASP A 404 10.60 23.73 -46.71
N THR A 405 10.65 24.30 -45.50
CA THR A 405 10.41 23.65 -44.20
C THR A 405 11.04 22.28 -43.93
N VAL A 406 12.37 22.18 -44.00
CA VAL A 406 13.08 21.09 -43.31
C VAL A 406 13.22 21.47 -41.84
N TRP A 407 12.32 20.95 -41.00
CA TRP A 407 12.43 21.05 -39.56
C TRP A 407 13.73 20.37 -39.11
N PRO A 408 14.59 21.02 -38.31
CA PRO A 408 15.76 20.36 -37.77
C PRO A 408 15.28 19.25 -36.84
N PHE A 409 15.71 18.01 -37.10
CA PHE A 409 15.66 16.92 -36.15
C PHE A 409 16.50 17.32 -34.93
N THR A 410 15.90 18.07 -34.01
CA THR A 410 16.43 18.20 -32.65
C THR A 410 16.48 16.78 -32.07
N PRO A 411 17.61 16.31 -31.51
CA PRO A 411 17.69 15.04 -30.81
C PRO A 411 16.83 15.15 -29.53
N ARG A 412 15.52 14.96 -29.69
CA ARG A 412 14.51 15.13 -28.65
C ARG A 412 14.53 13.91 -27.74
N THR A 413 15.21 14.07 -26.60
CA THR A 413 14.81 13.48 -25.31
C THR A 413 14.40 12.01 -25.37
N HIS A 414 15.34 11.11 -25.67
CA HIS A 414 15.23 9.75 -25.17
C HIS A 414 15.38 9.81 -23.66
N VAL A 415 14.24 9.90 -22.96
CA VAL A 415 14.19 9.96 -21.51
C VAL A 415 14.47 8.55 -21.00
N LEU A 416 15.75 8.32 -20.79
CA LEU A 416 16.35 7.31 -19.92
C LEU A 416 15.60 7.24 -18.57
N LEU A 417 15.78 6.15 -17.83
CA LEU A 417 15.87 6.31 -16.38
C LEU A 417 17.03 7.26 -16.16
N ASP A 418 16.78 8.48 -15.70
CA ASP A 418 17.85 9.44 -15.46
C ASP A 418 18.82 8.83 -14.42
N GLY A 419 19.95 9.51 -14.18
CA GLY A 419 20.91 9.06 -13.16
C GLY A 419 20.30 8.91 -11.76
N MET A 420 19.09 9.45 -11.52
CA MET A 420 18.39 9.38 -10.25
C MET A 420 17.67 8.04 -10.05
N GLU A 421 16.84 7.59 -11.00
CA GLU A 421 16.02 6.38 -10.85
C GLU A 421 16.90 5.14 -10.72
N HIS A 422 18.00 5.07 -11.46
CA HIS A 422 18.97 4.00 -11.28
C HIS A 422 19.70 4.08 -9.93
N ARG A 423 20.04 5.29 -9.45
CA ARG A 423 20.58 5.43 -8.09
C ARG A 423 19.59 4.98 -7.02
N MET A 424 18.28 5.17 -7.24
CA MET A 424 17.25 4.65 -6.35
C MET A 424 17.23 3.12 -6.35
N LEU A 425 17.26 2.49 -7.53
CA LEU A 425 17.32 1.03 -7.65
C LEU A 425 18.60 0.46 -7.02
N LEU A 426 19.74 1.08 -7.26
CA LEU A 426 21.00 0.69 -6.63
C LEU A 426 20.93 0.80 -5.10
N ARG A 427 20.30 1.84 -4.55
CA ARG A 427 20.12 1.95 -3.09
C ARG A 427 19.23 0.86 -2.50
N VAL A 428 18.17 0.45 -3.22
CA VAL A 428 17.35 -0.69 -2.80
C VAL A 428 18.19 -1.96 -2.75
N VAL A 429 19.01 -2.17 -3.78
CA VAL A 429 19.90 -3.33 -3.90
C VAL A 429 20.97 -3.32 -2.81
N GLU A 430 21.63 -2.19 -2.60
CA GLU A 430 22.58 -1.97 -1.49
C GLU A 430 21.91 -2.27 -0.14
N SER A 431 20.67 -1.80 0.06
CA SER A 431 19.93 -2.07 1.29
C SER A 431 19.66 -3.56 1.46
N TYR A 432 19.26 -4.27 0.40
CA TYR A 432 19.00 -5.71 0.42
C TYR A 432 20.28 -6.49 0.75
N PHE A 433 21.40 -6.18 0.08
CA PHE A 433 22.69 -6.86 0.32
C PHE A 433 23.29 -6.56 1.69
N ASN A 434 23.05 -5.37 2.26
CA ASN A 434 23.51 -5.05 3.61
C ASN A 434 22.70 -5.74 4.71
N THR A 435 21.53 -6.30 4.37
CA THR A 435 20.65 -7.01 5.32
C THR A 435 20.75 -8.53 5.24
N GLN A 436 21.34 -9.08 4.17
CA GLN A 436 21.74 -10.50 4.11
C GLN A 436 23.11 -10.64 4.78
#